data_AF-A0A0R3S0Y9-F1
#
_entry.id   AF-A0A0R3S0Y9-F1
#
_cell.length_a   1.000
_cell.length_b   1.000
_cell.length_c   1.000
_cell.angle_alpha   90.00
_cell.angle_beta   90.00
_cell.angle_gamma   90.00
#
_symmetry.space_group_name_H-M   'P 1'
#
loop_
_entity.id
_entity.type
_entity.pdbx_description
1 polymer ?
#
loop_
_entity_poly.entity_id
_entity_poly.type
_entity_poly.pdbx_seq_one_letter_code
_entity_poly.pdbx_strand_id
1 'polypeptide(L)'
;MDIETIKDFFSKKLNVALQEEWLTEVMIYLHSLEFNNDSLLSAVYEQWLCTDLSISSKPLLSLSAGNCSMLTMLGGNTVVQINSLVDIGASMYSQYRTLTSKFEDNSGFQLKLEENETDIDLFVIFFENITYIYI
;
A
#
# COMPACT_ATOMS: atom_id res chain seq x y z
N MET A 1 -10.91 -26.74 -0.06
CA MET A 1 -11.04 -25.73 -1.13
C MET A 1 -9.81 -25.84 -1.99
N ASP A 2 -9.96 -25.82 -3.30
CA ASP A 2 -8.88 -26.00 -4.26
C ASP A 2 -8.30 -24.65 -4.73
N ILE A 3 -7.12 -24.72 -5.36
CA ILE A 3 -6.38 -23.56 -5.87
C ILE A 3 -7.18 -22.79 -6.93
N GLU A 4 -7.96 -23.47 -7.78
CA GLU A 4 -8.72 -22.82 -8.85
C GLU A 4 -9.85 -21.97 -8.27
N THR A 5 -10.57 -22.48 -7.26
CA THR A 5 -11.60 -21.72 -6.54
C THR A 5 -11.05 -20.43 -5.94
N ILE A 6 -9.84 -20.47 -5.39
CA ILE A 6 -9.19 -19.28 -4.81
C ILE A 6 -8.77 -18.31 -5.91
N LYS A 7 -8.10 -18.79 -6.98
CA LYS A 7 -7.75 -17.95 -8.14
C LYS A 7 -8.98 -17.25 -8.73
N ASP A 8 -10.08 -17.99 -8.86
CA ASP A 8 -11.35 -17.47 -9.37
C ASP A 8 -11.92 -16.38 -8.47
N PHE A 9 -11.85 -16.54 -7.14
CA PHE A 9 -12.27 -15.52 -6.20
C PHE A 9 -11.47 -14.22 -6.39
N PHE A 10 -10.13 -14.30 -6.39
CA PHE A 10 -9.26 -13.13 -6.56
C PHE A 10 -9.49 -12.45 -7.91
N SER A 11 -9.62 -13.21 -8.99
CA SER A 11 -9.86 -12.65 -10.32
C SER A 11 -11.23 -11.99 -10.42
N LYS A 12 -12.31 -12.68 -10.02
CA LYS A 12 -13.69 -12.21 -10.24
C LYS A 12 -14.14 -11.17 -9.22
N LYS A 13 -13.65 -11.23 -7.98
CA LYS A 13 -14.10 -10.34 -6.89
C LYS A 13 -13.14 -9.19 -6.62
N LEU A 14 -11.82 -9.44 -6.74
CA LEU A 14 -10.80 -8.45 -6.41
C LEU A 14 -10.11 -7.86 -7.64
N ASN A 15 -10.34 -8.42 -8.84
CA ASN A 15 -9.61 -8.08 -10.06
C ASN A 15 -8.08 -8.23 -9.89
N VAL A 16 -7.67 -9.28 -9.17
CA VAL A 16 -6.27 -9.62 -8.90
C VAL A 16 -5.93 -10.94 -9.58
N ALA A 17 -4.84 -10.96 -10.33
CA ALA A 17 -4.25 -12.19 -10.85
C ALA A 17 -3.09 -12.60 -9.94
N LEU A 18 -3.21 -13.70 -9.22
CA LEU A 18 -2.17 -14.20 -8.32
C LEU A 18 -1.02 -14.88 -9.07
N GLN A 19 0.19 -14.82 -8.49
CA GLN A 19 1.31 -15.67 -8.90
C GLN A 19 1.05 -17.11 -8.46
N GLU A 20 1.37 -18.07 -9.31
CA GLU A 20 1.01 -19.47 -9.08
C GLU A 20 1.90 -20.10 -8.01
N GLU A 21 3.19 -19.76 -8.05
CA GLU A 21 4.21 -20.20 -7.11
C GLU A 21 3.86 -19.70 -5.70
N TRP A 22 3.54 -18.41 -5.57
CA TRP A 22 3.16 -17.81 -4.29
C TRP A 22 1.92 -18.50 -3.69
N LEU A 23 0.85 -18.66 -4.48
CA LEU A 23 -0.38 -19.29 -4.00
C LEU A 23 -0.15 -20.76 -3.60
N THR A 24 0.69 -21.48 -4.34
CA THR A 24 1.01 -22.88 -4.05
C THR A 24 1.73 -23.00 -2.69
N GLU A 25 2.73 -22.16 -2.45
CA GLU A 25 3.47 -22.16 -1.17
C GLU A 25 2.58 -21.76 0.01
N VAL A 26 1.73 -20.74 -0.16
CA VAL A 26 0.76 -20.34 0.88
C VAL A 26 -0.20 -21.48 1.20
N MET A 27 -0.69 -22.19 0.19
CA MET A 27 -1.59 -23.34 0.39
C MET A 27 -0.89 -24.48 1.13
N ILE A 28 0.36 -24.81 0.76
CA ILE A 28 1.18 -25.82 1.47
C ILE A 28 1.35 -25.42 2.94
N TYR A 29 1.71 -24.17 3.19
CA TYR A 29 1.89 -23.64 4.54
C TYR A 29 0.60 -23.71 5.36
N LEU A 30 -0.54 -23.22 4.83
CA LEU A 30 -1.81 -23.22 5.56
C LEU A 30 -2.32 -24.65 5.82
N HIS A 31 -2.12 -25.57 4.88
CA HIS A 31 -2.42 -26.99 5.11
C HIS A 31 -1.53 -27.62 6.18
N SER A 32 -0.25 -27.22 6.28
CA SER A 32 0.65 -27.69 7.34
C SER A 32 0.23 -27.22 8.74
N LEU A 33 -0.54 -26.14 8.82
CA LEU A 33 -1.13 -25.60 10.06
C LEU A 33 -2.53 -26.15 10.34
N GLU A 34 -2.97 -27.17 9.60
CA GLU A 34 -4.29 -27.81 9.75
C GLU A 34 -5.48 -26.83 9.61
N PHE A 35 -5.34 -25.78 8.79
CA PHE A 35 -6.47 -24.88 8.50
C PHE A 35 -7.63 -25.64 7.88
N ASN A 36 -8.84 -25.37 8.38
CA ASN A 36 -10.05 -25.94 7.81
C ASN A 36 -10.30 -25.37 6.39
N ASN A 37 -10.98 -26.16 5.57
CA ASN A 37 -11.30 -25.76 4.21
C ASN A 37 -12.22 -24.52 4.14
N ASP A 38 -13.03 -24.30 5.17
CA ASP A 38 -14.02 -23.22 5.23
C ASP A 38 -13.37 -21.85 5.49
N SER A 39 -12.24 -21.81 6.22
CA SER A 39 -11.51 -20.57 6.54
C SER A 39 -10.27 -20.38 5.65
N LEU A 40 -9.98 -21.34 4.77
CA LEU A 40 -8.80 -21.32 3.92
C LEU A 40 -8.78 -20.09 3.00
N LEU A 41 -9.93 -19.73 2.41
CA LEU A 41 -10.04 -18.53 1.57
C LEU A 41 -9.71 -17.26 2.34
N SER A 42 -10.28 -17.11 3.54
CA SER A 42 -10.02 -15.96 4.39
C SER A 42 -8.56 -15.91 4.81
N ALA A 43 -7.96 -17.05 5.16
CA ALA A 43 -6.54 -17.11 5.51
C ALA A 43 -5.63 -16.74 4.34
N VAL A 44 -5.90 -17.23 3.12
CA VAL A 44 -5.15 -16.83 1.92
C VAL A 44 -5.33 -15.34 1.62
N TYR A 45 -6.52 -14.81 1.82
CA TYR A 45 -6.78 -13.38 1.67
C TYR A 45 -5.98 -12.53 2.66
N GLU A 46 -5.93 -12.92 3.93
CA GLU A 46 -5.09 -12.24 4.94
C GLU A 46 -3.60 -12.33 4.61
N GLN A 47 -3.12 -13.51 4.18
CA GLN A 47 -1.73 -13.66 3.73
C GLN A 47 -1.43 -12.74 2.55
N TRP A 48 -2.35 -12.61 1.59
CA TRP A 48 -2.20 -11.72 0.45
C TRP A 48 -2.13 -10.25 0.87
N LEU A 49 -3.00 -9.80 1.80
CA LEU A 49 -2.99 -8.42 2.32
C LEU A 49 -1.67 -8.05 3.00
N CYS A 50 -1.01 -9.01 3.64
CA CYS A 50 0.28 -8.81 4.31
C CYS A 50 1.49 -9.05 3.40
N THR A 51 1.29 -9.39 2.13
CA THR A 51 2.39 -9.69 1.20
C THR A 51 2.58 -8.56 0.19
N ASP A 52 3.84 -8.27 -0.16
CA ASP A 52 4.16 -7.38 -1.28
C ASP A 52 3.52 -7.87 -2.59
N LEU A 53 2.74 -7.02 -3.25
CA LEU A 53 2.06 -7.34 -4.52
C LEU A 53 3.03 -7.80 -5.62
N SER A 54 4.29 -7.35 -5.61
CA SER A 54 5.29 -7.79 -6.58
C SER A 54 5.64 -9.28 -6.46
N ILE A 55 5.42 -9.86 -5.27
CA ILE A 55 5.65 -11.27 -4.97
C ILE A 55 4.36 -12.08 -5.18
N SER A 56 3.23 -11.56 -4.70
CA SER A 56 1.97 -12.33 -4.64
C SER A 56 1.15 -12.26 -5.93
N SER A 57 1.32 -11.23 -6.74
CA SER A 57 0.41 -10.87 -7.82
C SER A 57 1.13 -10.60 -9.14
N LYS A 58 0.45 -10.87 -10.26
CA LYS A 58 0.91 -10.55 -11.61
C LYS A 58 0.66 -9.06 -11.89
N PRO A 59 1.56 -8.38 -12.62
CA PRO A 59 1.38 -6.97 -12.95
C PRO A 59 0.14 -6.77 -13.82
N LEU A 60 -0.75 -5.87 -13.39
CA LEU A 60 -1.99 -5.53 -14.12
C LEU A 60 -1.87 -4.19 -14.88
N LEU A 61 -1.03 -3.28 -14.40
CA LEU A 61 -0.87 -1.96 -14.97
C LEU A 61 0.12 -1.99 -16.14
N SER A 62 -0.40 -1.89 -17.38
CA SER A 62 0.43 -1.63 -18.55
C SER A 62 0.68 -0.13 -18.70
N LEU A 63 1.49 0.45 -17.82
CA LEU A 63 2.00 1.80 -18.01
C LEU A 63 3.12 1.74 -19.04
N SER A 64 2.88 2.24 -20.26
CA SER A 64 3.95 2.38 -21.22
C SER A 64 4.90 3.48 -20.74
N ALA A 65 6.19 3.18 -20.64
CA ALA A 65 7.24 4.15 -20.31
C ALA A 65 7.52 5.14 -21.47
N GLY A 66 6.51 5.47 -22.26
CA GLY A 66 6.60 6.41 -23.38
C GLY A 66 6.47 7.84 -22.89
N ASN A 67 7.27 8.74 -23.47
CA ASN A 67 7.34 10.19 -23.18
C ASN A 67 6.00 10.76 -22.68
N CYS A 68 5.95 11.08 -21.38
CA CYS A 68 4.82 11.62 -20.63
C CYS A 68 4.44 13.04 -21.07
N SER A 69 3.88 13.19 -22.27
CA SER A 69 3.26 14.45 -22.71
C SER A 69 1.74 14.38 -22.80
N MET A 70 1.14 13.19 -22.63
CA MET A 70 -0.29 12.98 -22.77
C MET A 70 -0.89 12.35 -21.51
N LEU A 71 -1.97 12.95 -21.03
CA LEU A 71 -2.73 12.49 -19.87
C LEU A 71 -3.42 11.17 -20.24
N THR A 72 -2.98 10.07 -19.63
CA THR A 72 -3.57 8.75 -19.85
C THR A 72 -4.60 8.49 -18.75
N MET A 73 -5.86 8.29 -19.16
CA MET A 73 -6.89 7.84 -18.22
C MET A 73 -6.67 6.36 -17.91
N LEU A 74 -6.41 6.05 -16.64
CA LEU A 74 -6.42 4.67 -16.18
C LEU A 74 -7.88 4.23 -16.03
N GLY A 75 -8.32 3.28 -16.86
CA GLY A 75 -9.66 2.73 -16.81
C GLY A 75 -9.73 1.44 -15.99
N GLY A 76 -10.87 1.21 -15.30
CA GLY A 76 -11.18 -0.04 -14.62
C GLY A 76 -10.85 -0.08 -13.12
N ASN A 77 -11.12 -1.21 -12.49
CA ASN A 77 -10.80 -1.44 -11.08
C ASN A 77 -9.39 -2.01 -10.96
N THR A 78 -8.41 -1.20 -10.61
CA THR A 78 -7.04 -1.66 -10.37
C THR A 78 -6.75 -1.71 -8.89
N VAL A 79 -6.21 -2.84 -8.44
CA VAL A 79 -5.65 -2.97 -7.10
C VAL A 79 -4.19 -2.52 -7.11
N VAL A 80 -3.83 -1.65 -6.17
CA VAL A 80 -2.48 -1.11 -5.99
C VAL A 80 -2.04 -1.24 -4.53
N GLN A 81 -0.73 -1.28 -4.30
CA GLN A 81 -0.12 -1.22 -2.98
C GLN A 81 0.51 0.16 -2.78
N ILE A 82 0.23 0.78 -1.64
CA ILE A 82 0.85 2.05 -1.24
C ILE A 82 2.17 1.70 -0.53
N ASN A 83 3.29 1.95 -1.20
CA ASN A 83 4.62 1.70 -0.62
C ASN A 83 5.05 2.79 0.36
N SER A 84 4.66 4.03 0.09
CA SER A 84 4.92 5.17 0.96
C SER A 84 3.84 6.23 0.77
N LEU A 85 3.63 7.02 1.82
CA LEU A 85 2.72 8.15 1.82
C LEU A 85 3.41 9.31 2.53
N VAL A 86 3.45 10.47 1.89
CA VAL A 86 3.98 11.71 2.44
C VAL A 86 2.97 12.82 2.17
N ASP A 87 2.75 13.69 3.15
CA ASP A 87 1.99 14.91 2.93
C ASP A 87 2.86 15.95 2.22
N ILE A 88 2.34 16.53 1.14
CA ILE A 88 3.03 17.58 0.37
C ILE A 88 2.42 18.97 0.62
N GLY A 89 1.32 19.07 1.39
CA GLY A 89 0.70 20.32 1.79
C GLY A 89 1.52 21.05 2.87
N ALA A 90 2.15 20.30 3.78
CA ALA A 90 3.09 20.84 4.75
C ALA A 90 4.55 20.60 4.37
N SER A 91 5.45 21.48 4.82
CA SER A 91 6.89 21.22 4.67
C SER A 91 7.33 19.95 5.42
N MET A 92 8.19 19.14 4.79
CA MET A 92 8.75 17.93 5.39
C MET A 92 9.42 18.24 6.75
N TYR A 93 10.05 19.41 6.88
CA TYR A 93 10.65 19.86 8.14
C TYR A 93 9.61 20.07 9.24
N SER A 94 8.48 20.72 8.95
CA SER A 94 7.40 20.93 9.93
C SER A 94 6.77 19.61 10.39
N GLN A 95 6.50 18.71 9.45
CA GLN A 95 5.99 17.37 9.75
C GLN A 95 6.99 16.59 10.62
N TYR A 96 8.27 16.60 10.24
CA TYR A 96 9.33 15.97 11.00
C TYR A 96 9.45 16.53 12.43
N ARG A 97 9.50 17.87 12.57
CA ARG A 97 9.53 18.55 13.87
C ARG A 97 8.33 18.17 14.71
N THR A 98 7.12 18.16 14.16
CA THR A 98 5.92 17.78 14.90
C THR A 98 5.99 16.35 15.42
N LEU A 99 6.40 15.40 14.55
CA LEU A 99 6.51 13.99 14.91
C LEU A 99 7.64 13.70 15.92
N THR A 100 8.71 14.51 15.92
CA THR A 100 9.90 14.32 16.78
C THR A 100 9.96 15.25 17.99
N SER A 101 9.12 16.29 18.04
CA SER A 101 9.11 17.34 19.08
C SER A 101 8.85 16.83 20.49
N LYS A 102 8.27 15.63 20.65
CA LYS A 102 8.07 15.01 21.97
C LYS A 102 9.36 14.54 22.64
N PHE A 103 10.51 14.58 21.96
CA PHE A 103 11.81 14.17 22.51
C PHE A 103 12.74 15.33 22.88
N GLU A 104 12.36 16.59 22.59
CA GLU A 104 13.09 17.75 23.13
C GLU A 104 12.47 18.12 24.49
N ASP A 105 13.08 17.68 25.58
CA ASP A 105 12.81 18.20 26.92
C ASP A 105 13.21 19.68 26.98
N ASN A 106 12.30 20.54 26.54
CA ASN A 106 12.43 21.99 26.57
C ASN A 106 11.88 22.58 27.89
N SER A 107 11.72 21.78 28.96
CA SER A 107 11.22 22.25 30.26
C SER A 107 12.04 23.40 30.87
N GLY A 108 13.27 23.64 30.37
CA GLY A 108 14.12 24.77 30.74
C GLY A 108 13.93 26.06 29.95
N PHE A 109 13.18 26.10 28.84
CA PHE A 109 13.02 27.29 28.00
C PHE A 109 11.55 27.66 27.81
N GLN A 110 11.08 28.68 28.56
CA GLN A 110 9.75 29.25 28.38
C GLN A 110 9.72 30.13 27.12
N LEU A 111 9.01 29.67 26.09
CA LEU A 111 8.60 30.53 24.97
C LEU A 111 7.19 31.07 25.24
N LYS A 112 7.04 32.40 25.18
CA LYS A 112 5.74 33.07 25.22
C LYS A 112 4.96 32.68 23.96
N LEU A 113 3.79 32.08 24.17
CA LEU A 113 2.84 31.71 23.13
C LEU A 113 2.16 32.97 22.59
N GLU A 114 2.22 33.20 21.27
CA GLU A 114 1.23 33.99 20.55
C GLU A 114 0.41 33.02 19.70
N GLU A 115 -0.92 33.16 19.82
CA GLU A 115 -1.95 32.33 19.21
C GLU A 115 -2.15 32.62 17.71
N ASN A 116 -2.91 31.72 17.05
CA ASN A 116 -3.52 31.75 15.70
C ASN A 116 -2.83 30.81 14.70
N GLU A 117 -3.51 29.98 13.91
CA GLU A 117 -4.93 29.84 13.55
C GLU A 117 -5.15 28.41 12.99
N THR A 118 -6.37 27.88 13.10
CA THR A 118 -6.80 26.59 12.53
C THR A 118 -6.96 26.68 11.01
N ASP A 119 -6.16 25.91 10.26
CA ASP A 119 -6.39 25.66 8.84
C ASP A 119 -6.93 24.24 8.61
N ILE A 120 -7.88 24.10 7.70
CA ILE A 120 -8.66 22.88 7.45
C ILE A 120 -8.02 22.19 6.25
N ASP A 121 -7.14 21.22 6.49
CA ASP A 121 -6.37 20.56 5.42
C ASP A 121 -7.25 19.67 4.53
N LEU A 122 -7.34 20.07 3.25
CA LEU A 122 -7.91 19.28 2.16
C LEU A 122 -6.91 18.19 1.75
N PHE A 123 -7.27 16.91 1.95
CA PHE A 123 -6.42 15.77 1.58
C PHE A 123 -6.45 15.52 0.06
N VAL A 124 -5.32 15.72 -0.63
CA VAL A 124 -5.15 15.42 -2.06
C VAL A 124 -4.04 14.39 -2.22
N ILE A 125 -4.35 13.23 -2.80
CA ILE A 125 -3.37 12.17 -3.07
C ILE A 125 -2.76 12.42 -4.46
N PHE A 126 -1.45 12.67 -4.51
CA PHE A 126 -0.67 12.70 -5.74
C PHE A 126 0.07 11.37 -5.94
N PHE A 127 -0.16 10.71 -7.07
CA PHE A 127 0.65 9.59 -7.51
C PHE A 127 1.85 10.14 -8.31
N GLU A 128 2.96 10.43 -7.63
CA GLU A 128 4.23 10.68 -8.30
C GLU A 128 4.96 9.36 -8.58
N ASN A 129 5.43 9.20 -9.82
CA ASN A 129 6.27 8.06 -10.22
C ASN A 129 7.55 8.04 -9.40
N ILE A 130 7.65 7.10 -8.45
CA ILE A 130 8.88 6.83 -7.71
C ILE A 130 9.93 6.29 -8.70
N THR A 131 10.88 7.14 -9.08
CA THR A 131 12.07 6.75 -9.83
C THR A 131 13.25 6.73 -8.89
N TYR A 132 13.39 5.66 -8.09
CA TYR A 132 14.67 5.35 -7.45
C TYR A 132 14.94 3.85 -7.57
N ILE A 133 15.72 3.51 -8.59
CA ILE A 133 16.47 2.26 -8.67
C ILE A 133 17.69 2.45 -7.77
N TYR A 134 17.81 1.65 -6.70
CA TYR A 134 19.09 1.41 -6.05
C TYR A 134 19.60 0.05 -6.55
N ILE A 135 20.83 0.07 -7.10
CA ILE A 135 21.59 -1.10 -7.56
C ILE A 135 22.08 -1.88 -6.34
#